data_AF-A0A9P7DHR2-F1
#
_entry.id   AF-A0A9P7DHR2-F1
#
_cell.length_a   1.000
_cell.length_b   1.000
_cell.length_c   1.000
_cell.angle_alpha   90.00
_cell.angle_beta   90.00
_cell.angle_gamma   90.00
#
_symmetry.space_group_name_H-M   'P 1'
#
loop_
_entity.id
_entity.type
_entity.pdbx_description
1 polymer ?
#
loop_
_entity_poly.entity_id
_entity_poly.type
_entity_poly.pdbx_seq_one_letter_code
_entity_poly.pdbx_strand_id
1 'polypeptide(L)'
;WCKTNNFKSMLLQDVKSLSPLSMVLNTAAVVNMQQTSLDGHLQEIPPNKVVIPYTDSLFHEAAIDWLISTSQPIQAVDHLSFKNMINIAARATNGVVLPNCNAMCRNIMDLFKTQMTKLKDRLNLSFCFV
;
A
#
# COMPACT_ATOMS: atom_id res chain seq x y z
N TRP A 1 16.37 -11.05 -42.51
CA TRP A 1 17.02 -12.13 -41.75
C TRP A 1 16.48 -13.51 -42.10
N CYS A 2 15.20 -13.83 -41.89
CA CYS A 2 14.64 -15.17 -42.23
C CYS A 2 14.82 -15.55 -43.71
N LYS A 3 14.61 -14.61 -44.64
CA LYS A 3 14.85 -14.79 -46.09
C LYS A 3 16.33 -14.94 -46.45
N THR A 4 17.22 -14.33 -45.66
CA THR A 4 18.67 -14.32 -45.88
C THR A 4 19.33 -15.60 -45.38
N ASN A 5 18.67 -16.33 -44.46
CA ASN A 5 19.19 -17.54 -43.83
C ASN A 5 18.39 -18.81 -44.19
N ASN A 6 17.56 -18.77 -45.25
CA ASN A 6 16.74 -19.90 -45.69
C ASN A 6 15.92 -20.55 -44.56
N PHE A 7 15.40 -19.74 -43.64
CA PHE A 7 14.64 -20.26 -42.51
C PHE A 7 13.33 -20.88 -42.98
N LYS A 8 13.19 -22.21 -42.81
CA LYS A 8 11.98 -22.96 -43.14
C LYS A 8 11.03 -22.95 -41.95
N SER A 9 9.90 -22.25 -42.08
CA SER A 9 8.85 -22.27 -41.05
C SER A 9 8.30 -23.69 -40.92
N MET A 10 8.41 -24.27 -39.73
CA MET A 10 7.81 -25.56 -39.36
C MET A 10 6.48 -25.39 -38.63
N LEU A 11 5.93 -24.17 -38.63
CA LEU A 11 4.61 -23.93 -38.07
C LEU A 11 3.59 -24.72 -38.90
N LEU A 12 2.74 -25.46 -38.20
CA LEU A 12 1.79 -26.39 -38.81
C LEU A 12 0.86 -25.72 -39.83
N GLN A 13 0.65 -24.40 -39.70
CA GLN A 13 -0.15 -23.58 -40.62
C GLN A 13 0.57 -23.35 -41.97
N ASP A 14 1.88 -23.09 -41.95
CA ASP A 14 2.69 -22.86 -43.15
C ASP A 14 3.02 -24.17 -43.89
N VAL A 15 3.05 -25.30 -43.17
CA VAL A 15 3.24 -26.63 -43.77
C VAL A 15 1.96 -27.15 -44.42
N LYS A 16 0.78 -26.74 -43.93
CA LYS A 16 -0.52 -27.16 -44.47
C LYS A 16 -0.94 -26.38 -45.72
N SER A 17 -0.52 -25.13 -45.87
CA SER A 17 -0.91 -24.26 -47.00
C SER A 17 -0.35 -24.69 -48.38
N LEU A 18 0.51 -25.71 -48.43
CA LEU A 18 1.08 -26.27 -49.67
C LEU A 18 0.35 -27.53 -50.19
N SER A 19 -0.67 -28.03 -49.47
CA SER A 19 -1.47 -29.17 -49.90
C SER A 19 -2.88 -28.72 -50.34
N PRO A 20 -3.30 -28.96 -51.59
CA PRO A 20 -4.64 -28.56 -52.07
C PRO A 20 -5.79 -29.27 -51.33
N LEU A 21 -5.50 -30.29 -50.50
CA LEU A 21 -6.49 -31.04 -49.74
C LEU A 21 -6.85 -30.37 -48.39
N SER A 22 -6.10 -29.38 -47.91
CA SER A 22 -6.34 -28.77 -46.58
C SER A 22 -7.19 -27.51 -46.57
N MET A 23 -7.55 -26.95 -47.74
CA MET A 23 -8.40 -25.75 -47.82
C MET A 23 -9.83 -26.03 -47.30
N VAL A 24 -10.30 -27.27 -47.42
CA VAL A 24 -11.63 -27.70 -46.96
C VAL A 24 -11.68 -27.97 -45.44
N LEU A 25 -10.56 -28.36 -44.82
CA LEU A 25 -10.53 -28.62 -43.36
C LEU A 25 -10.33 -27.36 -42.52
N ASN A 26 -9.65 -26.35 -43.04
CA ASN A 26 -9.33 -25.14 -42.28
C ASN A 26 -10.54 -24.20 -42.11
N THR A 27 -11.53 -24.21 -43.01
CA THR A 27 -12.74 -23.39 -42.87
C THR A 27 -13.68 -23.89 -41.77
N ALA A 28 -13.74 -25.20 -41.51
CA ALA A 28 -14.57 -25.76 -40.44
C ALA A 28 -13.96 -25.60 -39.03
N ALA A 29 -12.63 -25.55 -38.92
CA ALA A 29 -11.94 -25.44 -37.64
C ALA A 29 -11.76 -23.98 -37.14
N VAL A 30 -11.79 -23.00 -38.03
CA VAL A 30 -11.59 -21.57 -37.68
C VAL A 30 -12.84 -20.96 -37.01
N VAL A 31 -14.03 -21.55 -37.19
CA VAL A 31 -15.26 -21.06 -36.54
C VAL A 31 -15.27 -21.33 -35.03
N ASN A 32 -14.48 -22.30 -34.54
CA ASN A 32 -14.58 -22.76 -33.14
C ASN A 32 -13.34 -22.48 -32.29
N MET A 33 -12.42 -21.62 -32.77
CA MET A 33 -11.28 -21.14 -31.98
C MET A 33 -11.38 -19.63 -31.73
N GLN A 34 -12.57 -19.16 -31.37
CA GLN A 34 -12.65 -17.89 -30.66
C GLN A 34 -12.14 -18.15 -29.24
N GLN A 35 -10.94 -17.65 -28.96
CA GLN A 35 -10.44 -17.57 -27.59
C GLN A 35 -11.47 -16.75 -26.80
N THR A 36 -12.08 -17.37 -25.78
CA THR A 36 -12.97 -16.67 -24.86
C THR A 36 -12.21 -15.52 -24.21
N SER A 37 -12.78 -14.32 -24.23
CA SER A 37 -12.17 -13.17 -23.56
C SER A 37 -12.01 -13.50 -22.07
N LEU A 38 -10.85 -13.14 -21.52
CA LEU A 38 -10.55 -13.35 -20.11
C LEU A 38 -11.43 -12.46 -19.20
N ASP A 39 -12.17 -11.51 -19.77
CA ASP A 39 -13.01 -10.53 -19.05
C ASP A 39 -13.99 -11.19 -18.07
N GLY A 40 -14.55 -12.36 -18.38
CA GLY A 40 -15.47 -13.07 -17.48
C GLY A 40 -14.82 -13.62 -16.21
N HIS A 41 -13.49 -13.70 -16.17
CA HIS A 41 -12.69 -14.17 -15.03
C HIS A 41 -11.89 -13.04 -14.36
N LEU A 42 -11.88 -11.84 -14.94
CA LEU A 42 -11.24 -10.68 -14.33
C LEU A 42 -12.21 -10.05 -13.33
N GLN A 43 -11.79 -9.99 -12.07
CA GLN A 43 -12.45 -9.13 -11.10
C GLN A 43 -11.82 -7.73 -11.21
N GLU A 44 -12.64 -6.69 -11.29
CA GLU A 44 -12.15 -5.32 -11.14
C GLU A 44 -11.45 -5.21 -9.79
N ILE A 45 -10.14 -5.01 -9.82
CA ILE A 45 -9.40 -4.64 -8.62
C ILE A 45 -9.97 -3.27 -8.22
N PRO A 46 -10.56 -3.13 -7.02
CA PRO A 46 -11.06 -1.84 -6.58
C PRO A 46 -9.93 -0.82 -6.75
N PRO A 47 -10.21 0.37 -7.30
CA PRO A 47 -9.19 1.34 -7.67
C PRO A 47 -8.25 1.49 -6.48
N ASN A 48 -7.03 1.00 -6.66
CA ASN A 48 -6.04 1.02 -5.61
C ASN A 48 -5.92 2.48 -5.20
N LYS A 49 -6.18 2.79 -3.92
CA LYS A 49 -6.12 4.16 -3.42
C LYS A 49 -4.80 4.71 -3.92
N VAL A 50 -4.84 5.75 -4.76
CA VAL A 50 -3.62 6.33 -5.33
C VAL A 50 -2.79 6.81 -4.15
N VAL A 51 -1.80 6.02 -3.76
CA VAL A 51 -0.87 6.39 -2.70
C VAL A 51 0.03 7.42 -3.32
N ILE A 52 -0.21 8.69 -3.00
CA ILE A 52 0.70 9.76 -3.37
C ILE A 52 2.07 9.41 -2.77
N PRO A 53 3.10 9.20 -3.59
CA PRO A 53 4.41 8.87 -3.07
C PRO A 53 4.91 9.97 -2.14
N TYR A 54 5.58 9.58 -1.05
CA TYR A 54 6.26 10.52 -0.19
C TYR A 54 7.31 11.32 -0.98
N THR A 55 7.33 12.63 -0.78
CA THR A 55 8.43 13.52 -1.21
C THR A 55 8.71 14.52 -0.09
N ASP A 56 9.97 14.90 0.09
CA ASP A 56 10.37 15.84 1.15
C ASP A 56 9.69 17.21 0.96
N SER A 57 9.48 17.65 -0.29
CA SER A 57 8.79 18.91 -0.59
C SER A 57 7.32 18.89 -0.15
N LEU A 58 6.58 17.81 -0.47
CA LEU A 58 5.18 17.66 -0.09
C LEU A 58 5.02 17.56 1.44
N PHE A 59 5.93 16.84 2.09
CA PHE A 59 5.94 16.77 3.56
C PHE A 59 6.23 18.14 4.19
N HIS A 60 7.19 18.90 3.64
CA HIS A 60 7.53 20.22 4.14
C HIS A 60 6.38 21.22 3.99
N GLU A 61 5.70 21.24 2.85
CA GLU A 61 4.49 22.06 2.65
C GLU A 61 3.39 21.69 3.65
N ALA A 62 3.09 20.40 3.81
CA ALA A 62 2.10 19.94 4.78
C ALA A 62 2.48 20.30 6.24
N ALA A 63 3.77 20.27 6.58
CA ALA A 63 4.25 20.67 7.90
C ALA A 63 4.07 22.19 8.13
N ILE A 64 4.35 23.03 7.13
CA ILE A 64 4.11 24.47 7.19
C ILE A 64 2.61 24.76 7.41
N ASP A 65 1.75 24.13 6.61
CA ASP A 65 0.30 24.30 6.73
C ASP A 65 -0.22 23.86 8.10
N TRP A 66 0.29 22.75 8.62
CA TRP A 66 -0.04 22.28 9.97
C TRP A 66 0.38 23.29 11.05
N LEU A 67 1.61 23.83 10.97
CA LEU A 67 2.10 24.83 11.93
C LEU A 67 1.23 26.09 11.94
N ILE A 68 0.88 26.62 10.76
CA ILE A 68 0.06 27.83 10.61
C ILE A 68 -1.37 27.57 11.11
N SER A 69 -2.01 26.51 10.63
CA SER A 69 -3.42 26.21 10.94
C SER A 69 -3.66 25.92 12.42
N THR A 70 -2.67 25.36 13.12
CA THR A 70 -2.77 25.01 14.54
C THR A 70 -2.01 25.95 15.47
N SER A 71 -1.44 27.03 14.92
CA SER A 71 -0.66 28.04 15.66
C SER A 71 0.43 27.43 16.55
N GLN A 72 1.13 26.44 16.03
CA GLN A 72 2.20 25.74 16.76
C GLN A 72 3.51 26.54 16.68
N PRO A 73 4.36 26.48 17.71
CA PRO A 73 5.68 27.07 17.63
C PRO A 73 6.52 26.35 16.56
N ILE A 74 7.37 27.09 15.85
CA ILE A 74 8.25 26.53 14.79
C ILE A 74 9.10 25.38 15.34
N GLN A 75 9.53 25.48 16.60
CA GLN A 75 10.31 24.45 17.30
C GLN A 75 9.57 23.11 17.50
N ALA A 76 8.25 23.05 17.26
CA ALA A 76 7.48 21.81 17.40
C ALA A 76 7.98 20.71 16.45
N VAL A 77 8.49 21.06 15.26
CA VAL A 77 9.02 20.08 14.29
C VAL A 77 10.35 19.47 14.73
N ASP A 78 11.11 20.18 15.58
CA ASP A 78 12.38 19.71 16.10
C ASP A 78 12.22 18.72 17.25
N HIS A 79 11.07 18.74 17.91
CA HIS A 79 10.80 17.94 19.10
C HIS A 79 10.87 16.43 18.79
N LEU A 80 11.63 15.70 19.61
CA LEU A 80 11.88 14.27 19.38
C LEU A 80 10.58 13.44 19.36
N SER A 81 9.60 13.75 20.20
CA SER A 81 8.32 13.04 20.21
C SER A 81 7.52 13.24 18.92
N PHE A 82 7.64 14.41 18.27
CA PHE A 82 7.00 14.66 16.99
C PHE A 82 7.64 13.79 15.90
N LYS A 83 8.98 13.80 15.81
CA LYS A 83 9.73 12.94 14.87
C LYS A 83 9.41 11.45 15.07
N ASN A 84 9.33 11.00 16.32
CA ASN A 84 8.95 9.62 16.64
C ASN A 84 7.52 9.28 16.19
N MET A 85 6.56 10.19 16.39
CA MET A 85 5.18 10.00 15.92
C MET A 85 5.11 9.82 14.40
N ILE A 86 5.83 10.66 13.64
CA ILE A 86 5.90 10.56 12.18
C ILE A 86 6.56 9.25 11.74
N ASN A 87 7.67 8.85 12.37
CA ASN A 87 8.33 7.57 12.07
C ASN A 87 7.42 6.36 12.30
N ILE A 88 6.58 6.39 13.34
CA ILE A 88 5.58 5.35 13.59
C ILE A 88 4.52 5.37 12.50
N ALA A 89 4.01 6.55 12.15
CA ALA A 89 3.00 6.72 11.11
C ALA A 89 3.47 6.25 9.72
N ALA A 90 4.72 6.57 9.34
CA ALA A 90 5.30 6.18 8.06
C ALA A 90 5.42 4.66 7.87
N ARG A 91 5.44 3.89 8.96
CA ARG A 91 5.49 2.42 8.94
C ARG A 91 4.12 1.77 8.89
N ALA A 92 3.03 2.53 9.01
CA ALA A 92 1.68 1.99 9.05
C ALA A 92 1.21 1.59 7.65
N THR A 93 0.91 0.30 7.46
CA THR A 93 0.43 -0.23 6.18
C THR A 93 -1.03 0.13 5.88
N ASN A 94 -1.83 0.30 6.92
CA ASN A 94 -3.28 0.54 6.82
C ASN A 94 -3.67 1.99 7.17
N GLY A 95 -2.70 2.92 7.12
CA GLY A 95 -2.87 4.29 7.57
C GLY A 95 -2.90 4.42 9.10
N VAL A 96 -3.17 5.64 9.59
CA VAL A 96 -3.17 5.98 11.02
C VAL A 96 -4.58 6.37 11.46
N VAL A 97 -5.08 5.75 12.52
CA VAL A 97 -6.35 6.10 13.16
C VAL A 97 -6.05 6.85 14.45
N LEU A 98 -6.33 8.15 14.47
CA LEU A 98 -6.20 8.97 15.67
C LEU A 98 -7.54 8.98 16.43
N PRO A 99 -7.53 8.79 17.76
CA PRO A 99 -8.73 8.96 18.57
C PRO A 99 -9.18 10.43 18.55
N ASN A 100 -10.49 10.65 18.73
CA ASN A 100 -11.02 12.01 18.87
C ASN A 100 -10.54 12.67 20.18
N CYS A 101 -10.72 13.99 20.30
CA CYS A 101 -10.25 14.77 21.46
C CYS A 101 -10.70 14.18 22.81
N ASN A 102 -11.98 13.83 22.96
CA ASN A 102 -12.51 13.26 24.20
C ASN A 102 -11.87 11.91 24.55
N ALA A 103 -11.68 11.04 23.56
CA ALA A 103 -11.00 9.76 23.74
C ALA A 103 -9.51 9.96 24.06
N MET A 104 -8.83 10.89 23.39
CA MET A 104 -7.43 11.22 23.65
C MET A 104 -7.25 11.75 25.08
N CYS A 105 -8.12 12.67 25.54
CA CYS A 105 -8.11 13.19 26.91
C CYS A 105 -8.28 12.07 27.95
N ARG A 106 -9.20 11.13 27.72
CA ARG A 106 -9.36 9.95 28.60
C ARG A 106 -8.10 9.10 28.63
N ASN A 107 -7.53 8.79 27.48
CA ASN A 107 -6.29 8.01 27.39
C ASN A 107 -5.13 8.66 28.17
N ILE A 108 -5.00 9.99 28.10
CA ILE A 108 -3.99 10.73 28.86
C ILE A 108 -4.23 10.58 30.37
N MET A 109 -5.47 10.78 30.83
CA MET A 109 -5.82 10.63 32.25
C MET A 109 -5.57 9.20 32.75
N ASP A 110 -5.91 8.19 31.96
CA ASP A 110 -5.73 6.78 32.32
C ASP A 110 -4.25 6.39 32.37
N LEU A 111 -3.44 6.93 31.46
CA LEU A 111 -1.99 6.76 31.52
C LEU A 111 -1.43 7.38 32.80
N PHE A 112 -1.85 8.60 33.16
CA PHE A 112 -1.42 9.26 34.38
C PHE A 112 -1.79 8.43 35.63
N LYS A 113 -3.04 7.99 35.74
CA LYS A 113 -3.50 7.12 36.84
C LYS A 113 -2.67 5.85 36.94
N THR A 114 -2.38 5.21 35.80
CA THR A 114 -1.57 3.99 35.76
C THR A 114 -0.16 4.24 36.29
N GLN A 115 0.48 5.35 35.92
CA GLN A 115 1.81 5.69 36.45
C GLN A 115 1.76 5.99 37.95
N MET A 116 0.72 6.67 38.42
CA MET A 116 0.54 6.94 39.85
C MET A 116 0.34 5.66 40.67
N THR A 117 -0.44 4.70 40.16
CA THR A 117 -0.59 3.38 40.81
C THR A 117 0.75 2.65 40.87
N LYS A 118 1.48 2.57 39.75
CA LYS A 118 2.82 1.93 39.72
C LYS A 118 3.79 2.58 40.71
N LEU A 119 3.74 3.91 40.82
CA LEU A 119 4.57 4.64 41.77
C LEU A 119 4.18 4.31 43.22
N LYS A 120 2.88 4.33 43.53
CA LYS A 120 2.34 3.96 44.85
C LYS A 120 2.78 2.55 45.25
N ASP A 121 2.69 1.59 44.35
CA ASP A 121 3.08 0.20 44.62
C ASP A 121 4.57 0.10 44.95
N ARG A 122 5.43 0.77 44.17
CA ARG A 122 6.89 0.81 44.42
C ARG A 122 7.23 1.43 45.77
N LEU A 123 6.54 2.51 46.15
CA LEU A 123 6.79 3.19 47.42
C LEU A 123 6.27 2.35 48.60
N ASN A 124 5.08 1.77 48.50
CA ASN A 124 4.51 0.93 49.57
C ASN A 124 5.32 -0.34 49.83
N LEU A 125 5.88 -0.96 48.78
CA LEU A 125 6.81 -2.08 48.95
C LEU A 125 8.07 -1.67 49.71
N SER A 126 8.52 -0.40 49.60
CA SER A 126 9.66 0.09 50.38
C SER A 126 9.34 0.31 51.86
N PHE A 127 8.07 0.56 52.20
CA PHE A 127 7.62 0.73 53.59
C PHE A 127 7.37 -0.60 54.33
N CYS A 128 7.37 -1.74 53.64
CA CYS A 128 7.23 -3.07 54.27
C CYS A 128 8.57 -3.73 54.66
N PHE A 129 9.71 -3.07 54.42
CA PHE A 129 11.05 -3.56 54.80
C PHE A 129 11.64 -2.84 56.02
N VAL A 130 10.81 -2.16 56.83
CA VAL A 130 11.17 -1.56 58.13
C VAL A 130 10.31 -2.17 59.21
#